data_AF-A0AA39L9G9-F1
#
_entry.id   AF-A0AA39L9G9-F1
#
_cell.length_a   1.000
_cell.length_b   1.000
_cell.length_c   1.000
_cell.angle_alpha   90.00
_cell.angle_beta   90.00
_cell.angle_gamma   90.00
#
_symmetry.space_group_name_H-M   'P 1'
#
loop_
_entity.id
_entity.type
_entity.pdbx_description
1 polymer ?
#
loop_
_entity_poly.entity_id
_entity_poly.type
_entity_poly.pdbx_seq_one_letter_code
_entity_poly.pdbx_strand_id
1 'polypeptide(L)'
;MASKTAAKKKPEYEFLGPPGAFCISFLLPVLVYFFTFACNDVSGCPAPSLLSPRTLSLEKLKHEVGWPADGIWGLGSWKALWASLAYIGLSLVLYRVLPAHEIEGTELRSGGRLKYRLNTLNSAMTTFALLAAGTFAQGADFPVWTFISDNYVQLVTVNLLISYALAIFLYVKSFSVKPGNKENRELAAGGQTGNMLYDWFIGRELNPRVTIPWIGEVDLKEWCELRPGMMGWAIVNWAWCAKQYRTFGYITDSIICISAIQTLYIIDSWWNEPAITTTMDITTDGFGMMLTFADFVWEPFVYSLQTRYLAHHPVTLGPVKLAMMFALIGIGFYIFRSANSQKNTFRTNPNDPSVAHLTYIETKTGSRLITSGWWGMSRHINYFGDWIQSWPYCLPTGLAGYQILSAGTIVDGAIVMRDGRQVVQGEAKGWAIPIAYFYVIYFAVLLLHRERRDDEKCHKKYGKDWEKYRQTVRYRIIPGIY
;
A
#
# COMPACT_ATOMS: atom_id res chain seq x y z
N MET A 1 44.63 -13.65 -24.81
CA MET A 1 44.25 -13.33 -23.42
C MET A 1 42.85 -13.86 -23.18
N ALA A 2 42.72 -14.89 -22.36
CA ALA A 2 41.47 -15.58 -22.10
C ALA A 2 40.49 -14.67 -21.37
N SER A 3 39.29 -14.53 -21.94
CA SER A 3 38.11 -13.95 -21.28
C SER A 3 37.85 -14.72 -19.99
N LYS A 4 38.04 -14.07 -18.83
CA LYS A 4 37.59 -14.60 -17.55
C LYS A 4 36.07 -14.68 -17.63
N THR A 5 35.55 -15.89 -17.85
CA THR A 5 34.14 -16.21 -17.61
C THR A 5 33.82 -15.80 -16.18
N ALA A 6 33.16 -14.66 -16.00
CA ALA A 6 32.70 -14.21 -14.70
C ALA A 6 31.87 -15.36 -14.12
N ALA A 7 32.32 -15.94 -13.00
CA ALA A 7 31.57 -16.97 -12.30
C ALA A 7 30.15 -16.44 -12.12
N LYS A 8 29.13 -17.18 -12.61
CA LYS A 8 27.72 -16.85 -12.38
C LYS A 8 27.54 -16.69 -10.87
N LYS A 9 27.44 -15.44 -10.41
CA LYS A 9 27.11 -15.12 -9.02
C LYS A 9 25.87 -15.93 -8.69
N LYS A 10 25.88 -16.68 -7.57
CA LYS A 10 24.68 -17.40 -7.14
C LYS A 10 23.51 -16.40 -7.11
N PRO A 11 22.33 -16.76 -7.61
CA PRO A 11 21.18 -15.87 -7.55
C PRO A 11 20.90 -15.51 -6.08
N GLU A 12 20.93 -14.21 -5.78
CA GLU A 12 20.49 -13.70 -4.48
C GLU A 12 18.97 -13.68 -4.49
N TYR A 13 18.36 -14.48 -3.62
CA TYR A 13 16.91 -14.52 -3.44
C TYR A 13 16.50 -13.64 -2.27
N GLU A 14 15.43 -12.90 -2.47
CA GLU A 14 14.69 -12.17 -1.43
C GLU A 14 13.36 -12.88 -1.16
N PHE A 15 12.59 -12.41 -0.18
CA PHE A 15 11.24 -12.95 0.10
C PHE A 15 11.21 -14.47 0.28
N LEU A 16 12.21 -15.05 0.97
CA LEU A 16 12.37 -16.51 1.16
C LEU A 16 12.49 -17.32 -0.15
N GLY A 17 12.88 -16.68 -1.26
CA GLY A 17 13.11 -17.31 -2.55
C GLY A 17 11.83 -17.89 -3.18
N PRO A 18 11.94 -18.94 -4.02
CA PRO A 18 10.80 -19.49 -4.75
C PRO A 18 9.61 -19.93 -3.87
N PRO A 19 9.80 -20.56 -2.68
CA PRO A 19 8.68 -20.90 -1.80
C PRO A 19 7.95 -19.65 -1.27
N GLY A 20 8.66 -18.61 -0.88
CA GLY A 20 8.02 -17.38 -0.43
C GLY A 20 7.34 -16.62 -1.58
N ALA A 21 7.96 -16.58 -2.76
CA ALA A 21 7.32 -16.06 -3.98
C ALA A 21 6.01 -16.79 -4.30
N PHE A 22 5.97 -18.12 -4.15
CA PHE A 22 4.74 -18.92 -4.29
C PHE A 22 3.69 -18.49 -3.26
N CYS A 23 4.05 -18.49 -1.98
CA CYS A 23 3.13 -18.15 -0.91
C CYS A 23 2.56 -16.74 -1.07
N ILE A 24 3.40 -15.76 -1.39
CA ILE A 24 2.95 -14.37 -1.57
C ILE A 24 2.03 -14.27 -2.79
N SER A 25 2.40 -14.88 -3.91
CA SER A 25 1.63 -14.78 -5.16
C SER A 25 0.24 -15.41 -5.03
N PHE A 26 0.11 -16.56 -4.37
CA PHE A 26 -1.12 -17.36 -4.38
C PHE A 26 -1.90 -17.35 -3.06
N LEU A 27 -1.25 -17.15 -1.90
CA LEU A 27 -1.96 -17.11 -0.61
C LEU A 27 -2.41 -15.71 -0.22
N LEU A 28 -1.71 -14.64 -0.62
CA LEU A 28 -2.21 -13.28 -0.33
C LEU A 28 -3.51 -12.94 -1.04
N PRO A 29 -3.76 -13.34 -2.32
CA PRO A 29 -5.09 -13.18 -2.91
C PRO A 29 -6.19 -13.87 -2.10
N VAL A 30 -5.93 -15.07 -1.58
CA VAL A 30 -6.87 -15.78 -0.69
C VAL A 30 -7.10 -15.00 0.60
N LEU A 31 -6.06 -14.39 1.16
CA LEU A 31 -6.16 -13.52 2.33
C LEU A 31 -7.02 -12.28 2.06
N VAL A 32 -6.91 -11.66 0.87
CA VAL A 32 -7.77 -10.53 0.48
C VAL A 32 -9.24 -10.96 0.41
N TYR A 33 -9.53 -12.13 -0.16
CA TYR A 33 -10.89 -12.68 -0.13
C TYR A 33 -11.34 -13.01 1.30
N PHE A 34 -10.46 -13.54 2.14
CA PHE A 34 -10.77 -13.78 3.54
C PHE A 34 -11.18 -12.47 4.23
N PHE A 35 -10.44 -11.37 4.08
CA PHE A 35 -10.87 -10.08 4.63
C PHE A 35 -12.17 -9.56 4.01
N THR A 36 -12.35 -9.79 2.70
CA THR A 36 -13.55 -9.42 1.95
C THR A 36 -14.80 -10.10 2.50
N PHE A 37 -14.74 -11.41 2.75
CA PHE A 37 -15.88 -12.21 3.19
C PHE A 37 -16.03 -12.28 4.71
N ALA A 38 -14.94 -12.31 5.47
CA ALA A 38 -14.99 -12.38 6.92
C ALA A 38 -15.59 -11.10 7.52
N CYS A 39 -15.33 -9.93 6.93
CA CYS A 39 -15.89 -8.65 7.36
C CYS A 39 -16.86 -8.16 6.29
N ASN A 40 -18.17 -8.26 6.51
CA ASN A 40 -19.20 -8.00 5.49
C ASN A 40 -20.43 -7.28 6.06
N ASP A 41 -21.30 -6.82 5.17
CA ASP A 41 -22.54 -6.10 5.49
C ASP A 41 -23.78 -7.01 5.55
N VAL A 42 -23.58 -8.33 5.58
CA VAL A 42 -24.63 -9.34 5.69
C VAL A 42 -24.80 -9.79 7.13
N SER A 43 -23.72 -10.27 7.76
CA SER A 43 -23.77 -10.92 9.08
C SER A 43 -22.84 -10.31 10.12
N GLY A 44 -21.73 -9.69 9.73
CA GLY A 44 -20.80 -9.09 10.68
C GLY A 44 -19.34 -9.13 10.29
N CYS A 45 -18.50 -8.84 11.28
CA CYS A 45 -17.05 -8.84 11.19
C CYS A 45 -16.46 -9.29 12.55
N PRO A 46 -15.87 -10.50 12.65
CA PRO A 46 -15.93 -11.55 11.63
C PRO A 46 -17.35 -12.15 11.50
N ALA A 47 -17.64 -12.83 10.39
CA ALA A 47 -18.88 -13.59 10.21
C ALA A 47 -19.12 -14.55 11.39
N PRO A 48 -20.36 -14.68 11.90
CA PRO A 48 -20.64 -15.38 13.17
C PRO A 48 -20.10 -16.81 13.27
N SER A 49 -20.16 -17.60 12.20
CA SER A 49 -19.62 -18.98 12.20
C SER A 49 -18.11 -19.04 12.42
N LEU A 50 -17.36 -17.96 12.11
CA LEU A 50 -15.92 -17.88 12.37
C LEU A 50 -15.60 -17.72 13.87
N LEU A 51 -16.57 -17.28 14.69
CA LEU A 51 -16.41 -17.19 16.15
C LEU A 51 -16.55 -18.56 16.83
N SER A 52 -17.24 -19.51 16.18
CA SER A 52 -17.48 -20.86 16.71
C SER A 52 -17.04 -21.94 15.71
N PRO A 53 -15.73 -22.19 15.54
CA PRO A 53 -15.22 -23.13 14.54
C PRO A 53 -15.76 -24.57 14.69
N ARG A 54 -16.18 -24.95 15.91
CA ARG A 54 -16.72 -26.29 16.20
C ARG A 54 -18.11 -26.54 15.62
N THR A 55 -18.87 -25.49 15.30
CA THR A 55 -20.24 -25.59 14.74
C THR A 55 -20.30 -25.09 13.30
N LEU A 56 -19.14 -24.94 12.66
CA LEU A 56 -19.00 -24.41 11.31
C LEU A 56 -19.57 -25.39 10.26
N SER A 57 -20.64 -24.98 9.59
CA SER A 57 -21.13 -25.61 8.38
C SER A 57 -20.82 -24.71 7.18
N LEU A 58 -20.34 -25.29 6.08
CA LEU A 58 -20.00 -24.55 4.87
C LEU A 58 -21.22 -23.81 4.30
N GLU A 59 -22.40 -24.41 4.34
CA GLU A 59 -23.64 -23.80 3.85
C GLU A 59 -24.04 -22.59 4.70
N LYS A 60 -23.88 -22.70 6.03
CA LYS A 60 -24.12 -21.58 6.95
C LYS A 60 -23.14 -20.44 6.69
N LEU A 61 -21.85 -20.77 6.52
CA LEU A 61 -20.81 -19.78 6.25
C LEU A 61 -21.07 -19.06 4.92
N LYS A 62 -21.45 -19.77 3.85
CA LYS A 62 -21.80 -19.16 2.55
C LYS A 62 -22.90 -18.13 2.67
N HIS A 63 -23.97 -18.44 3.42
CA HIS A 63 -25.05 -17.49 3.67
C HIS A 63 -24.58 -16.28 4.49
N GLU A 64 -23.83 -16.51 5.57
CA GLU A 64 -23.34 -15.44 6.44
C GLU A 64 -22.37 -14.48 5.75
N VAL A 65 -21.52 -14.98 4.84
CA VAL A 65 -20.56 -14.13 4.12
C VAL A 65 -21.15 -13.49 2.86
N GLY A 66 -22.41 -13.76 2.53
CA GLY A 66 -23.01 -13.30 1.28
C GLY A 66 -22.34 -13.90 0.05
N TRP A 67 -21.98 -15.19 0.10
CA TRP A 67 -21.40 -15.88 -1.04
C TRP A 67 -22.34 -15.80 -2.26
N PRO A 68 -21.85 -15.47 -3.47
CA PRO A 68 -22.72 -15.30 -4.62
C PRO A 68 -23.53 -16.56 -4.96
N ALA A 69 -24.80 -16.37 -5.35
CA ALA A 69 -25.69 -17.47 -5.70
C ALA A 69 -25.17 -18.33 -6.86
N ASP A 70 -24.54 -17.69 -7.87
CA ASP A 70 -23.91 -18.35 -9.02
C ASP A 70 -22.53 -18.96 -8.68
N GLY A 71 -22.20 -19.07 -7.39
CA GLY A 71 -20.94 -19.59 -6.91
C GLY A 71 -19.74 -18.73 -7.33
N ILE A 72 -18.67 -19.39 -7.78
CA ILE A 72 -17.41 -18.74 -8.17
C ILE A 72 -17.63 -17.75 -9.33
N TRP A 73 -18.59 -18.01 -10.22
CA TRP A 73 -18.88 -17.13 -11.35
C TRP A 73 -19.45 -15.77 -10.94
N GLY A 74 -20.14 -15.71 -9.79
CA GLY A 74 -20.65 -14.45 -9.23
C GLY A 74 -19.57 -13.55 -8.62
N LEU A 75 -18.34 -14.04 -8.48
CA LEU A 75 -17.17 -13.21 -8.15
C LEU A 75 -16.75 -12.33 -9.35
N GLY A 76 -17.01 -12.79 -10.57
CA GLY A 76 -16.73 -12.03 -11.79
C GLY A 76 -17.90 -11.13 -12.19
N SER A 77 -17.61 -9.96 -12.76
CA SER A 77 -18.63 -9.13 -13.41
C SER A 77 -18.05 -8.34 -14.56
N TRP A 78 -18.71 -8.42 -15.72
CA TRP A 78 -18.38 -7.60 -16.89
C TRP A 78 -18.54 -6.11 -16.60
N LYS A 79 -19.52 -5.73 -15.77
CA LYS A 79 -19.71 -4.33 -15.36
C LYS A 79 -18.51 -3.85 -14.55
N ALA A 80 -18.05 -4.66 -13.59
CA ALA A 80 -16.88 -4.34 -12.78
C ALA A 80 -15.61 -4.25 -13.64
N LEU A 81 -15.45 -5.17 -14.61
CA LEU A 81 -14.32 -5.13 -15.56
C LEU A 81 -14.30 -3.82 -16.34
N TRP A 82 -15.42 -3.46 -16.97
CA TRP A 82 -15.49 -2.22 -17.74
C TRP A 82 -15.32 -0.97 -16.87
N ALA A 83 -15.82 -0.98 -15.64
CA ALA A 83 -15.60 0.13 -14.70
C ALA A 83 -14.12 0.28 -14.32
N SER A 84 -13.41 -0.81 -14.01
CA SER A 84 -11.97 -0.79 -13.72
C SER A 84 -11.16 -0.35 -14.94
N LEU A 85 -11.50 -0.83 -16.14
CA LEU A 85 -10.85 -0.40 -17.38
C LEU A 85 -11.14 1.06 -17.72
N ALA A 86 -12.36 1.56 -17.46
CA ALA A 86 -12.71 2.96 -17.64
C ALA A 86 -11.95 3.87 -16.66
N TYR A 87 -11.76 3.44 -15.42
CA TYR A 87 -10.92 4.13 -14.43
C TYR A 87 -9.45 4.21 -14.88
N ILE A 88 -8.87 3.08 -15.30
CA ILE A 88 -7.52 3.01 -15.88
C ILE A 88 -7.41 3.91 -17.12
N GLY A 89 -8.39 3.84 -18.02
CA GLY A 89 -8.45 4.62 -19.25
C GLY A 89 -8.53 6.13 -18.99
N LEU A 90 -9.38 6.56 -18.05
CA LEU A 90 -9.46 7.96 -17.61
C LEU A 90 -8.10 8.44 -17.07
N SER A 91 -7.45 7.64 -16.22
CA SER A 91 -6.13 7.97 -15.68
C SER A 91 -5.08 8.12 -16.80
N LEU A 92 -5.08 7.24 -17.81
CA LEU A 92 -4.19 7.33 -18.97
C LEU A 92 -4.47 8.56 -19.85
N VAL A 93 -5.75 8.90 -20.06
CA VAL A 93 -6.13 10.11 -20.80
C VAL A 93 -5.64 11.36 -20.07
N LEU A 94 -5.87 11.46 -18.75
CA LEU A 94 -5.40 12.59 -17.95
C LEU A 94 -3.87 12.67 -17.90
N TYR A 95 -3.17 11.54 -17.83
CA TYR A 95 -1.71 11.46 -17.93
C TYR A 95 -1.20 12.13 -19.22
N ARG A 96 -1.89 11.90 -20.34
CA ARG A 96 -1.52 12.47 -21.63
C ARG A 96 -1.92 13.94 -21.80
N VAL A 97 -3.14 14.30 -21.42
CA VAL A 97 -3.74 15.61 -21.73
C VAL A 97 -3.23 16.71 -20.80
N LEU A 98 -3.02 16.40 -19.51
CA LEU A 98 -2.66 17.43 -18.53
C LEU A 98 -1.17 17.80 -18.60
N PRO A 99 -0.81 19.04 -18.22
CA PRO A 99 0.58 19.47 -18.11
C PRO A 99 1.39 18.56 -17.19
N ALA A 100 2.63 18.27 -17.58
CA ALA A 100 3.54 17.41 -16.85
C ALA A 100 4.94 18.00 -16.77
N HIS A 101 5.65 17.65 -15.72
CA HIS A 101 7.06 17.93 -15.56
C HIS A 101 7.87 16.71 -15.96
N GLU A 102 8.93 16.91 -16.73
CA GLU A 102 9.85 15.83 -17.08
C GLU A 102 11.09 15.89 -16.20
N ILE A 103 11.44 14.75 -15.61
CA ILE A 103 12.67 14.61 -14.82
C ILE A 103 13.48 13.42 -15.31
N GLU A 104 14.79 13.48 -15.08
CA GLU A 104 15.67 12.34 -15.28
C GLU A 104 15.73 11.51 -13.99
N GLY A 105 15.51 10.20 -14.12
CA GLY A 105 15.69 9.26 -13.02
C GLY A 105 17.16 8.95 -12.73
N THR A 106 17.38 7.93 -11.90
CA THR A 106 18.72 7.49 -11.54
C THR A 106 19.47 6.89 -12.72
N GLU A 107 20.80 6.90 -12.63
CA GLU A 107 21.66 6.26 -13.62
C GLU A 107 21.48 4.73 -13.60
N LEU A 108 21.29 4.16 -14.78
CA LEU A 108 21.12 2.74 -15.00
C LEU A 108 22.47 1.99 -14.94
N ARG A 109 22.44 0.68 -14.68
CA ARG A 109 23.67 -0.14 -14.67
C ARG A 109 24.26 -0.30 -16.07
N SER A 110 23.42 -0.27 -17.09
CA SER A 110 23.85 -0.23 -18.49
C SER A 110 24.42 1.13 -18.91
N GLY A 111 24.37 2.14 -18.05
CA GLY A 111 24.63 3.54 -18.38
C GLY A 111 23.37 4.25 -18.90
N GLY A 112 23.39 5.58 -18.83
CA GLY A 112 22.27 6.44 -19.23
C GLY A 112 21.23 6.65 -18.12
N ARG A 113 20.25 7.51 -18.41
CA ARG A 113 19.14 7.85 -17.51
C ARG A 113 17.82 7.77 -18.26
N LEU A 114 16.77 7.33 -17.57
CA LEU A 114 15.41 7.34 -18.11
C LEU A 114 14.73 8.66 -17.80
N LYS A 115 13.91 9.16 -18.72
CA LYS A 115 13.06 10.33 -18.49
C LYS A 115 11.70 9.89 -17.99
N TYR A 116 11.17 10.59 -16.99
CA TYR A 116 9.87 10.34 -16.39
C TYR A 116 8.98 11.57 -16.59
N ARG A 117 7.79 11.34 -17.12
CA ARG A 117 6.75 12.35 -17.27
C ARG A 117 5.83 12.28 -16.05
N LEU A 118 5.87 13.33 -15.23
CA LEU A 118 5.22 13.40 -13.93
C LEU A 118 4.09 14.41 -13.94
N ASN A 119 2.86 13.96 -13.69
CA ASN A 119 1.69 14.82 -13.53
C ASN A 119 0.61 14.20 -12.64
N THR A 120 1.01 13.34 -11.71
CA THR A 120 0.06 12.60 -10.90
C THR A 120 -0.81 13.54 -10.09
N LEU A 121 -0.23 14.58 -9.48
CA LEU A 121 -1.01 15.58 -8.73
C LEU A 121 -2.14 16.20 -9.56
N ASN A 122 -1.84 16.71 -10.76
CA ASN A 122 -2.84 17.34 -11.62
C ASN A 122 -3.96 16.36 -12.01
N SER A 123 -3.58 15.15 -12.43
CA SER A 123 -4.53 14.12 -12.85
C SER A 123 -5.39 13.58 -11.70
N ALA A 124 -4.80 13.39 -10.52
CA ALA A 124 -5.51 12.96 -9.33
C ALA A 124 -6.47 14.05 -8.85
N MET A 125 -6.02 15.30 -8.73
CA MET A 125 -6.88 16.43 -8.35
C MET A 125 -8.04 16.63 -9.32
N THR A 126 -7.82 16.44 -10.62
CA THR A 126 -8.91 16.47 -11.62
C THR A 126 -9.93 15.36 -11.36
N THR A 127 -9.46 14.14 -11.09
CA THR A 127 -10.34 13.00 -10.74
C THR A 127 -11.13 13.28 -9.46
N PHE A 128 -10.48 13.78 -8.40
CA PHE A 128 -11.15 14.15 -7.15
C PHE A 128 -12.14 15.30 -7.33
N ALA A 129 -11.86 16.28 -8.20
CA ALA A 129 -12.80 17.34 -8.53
C ALA A 129 -14.06 16.79 -9.21
N LEU A 130 -13.92 15.81 -10.12
CA LEU A 130 -15.08 15.14 -10.73
C LEU A 130 -15.89 14.34 -9.71
N LEU A 131 -15.21 13.61 -8.81
CA LEU A 131 -15.87 12.86 -7.74
C LEU A 131 -16.58 13.80 -6.75
N ALA A 132 -15.96 14.93 -6.40
CA ALA A 132 -16.55 15.95 -5.54
C ALA A 132 -17.76 16.62 -6.20
N ALA A 133 -17.68 16.95 -7.49
CA ALA A 133 -18.81 17.50 -8.24
C ALA A 133 -19.99 16.50 -8.32
N GLY A 134 -19.71 15.22 -8.57
CA GLY A 134 -20.72 14.17 -8.53
C GLY A 134 -21.37 14.01 -7.16
N THR A 135 -20.56 14.07 -6.10
CA THR A 135 -21.03 14.03 -4.71
C THR A 135 -21.84 15.26 -4.34
N PHE A 136 -21.47 16.45 -4.80
CA PHE A 136 -22.24 17.68 -4.56
C PHE A 136 -23.61 17.61 -5.25
N ALA A 137 -23.66 17.07 -6.47
CA ALA A 137 -24.91 16.98 -7.23
C ALA A 137 -25.86 15.88 -6.75
N GLN A 138 -25.35 14.73 -6.31
CA GLN A 138 -26.15 13.53 -6.04
C GLN A 138 -25.99 12.98 -4.61
N GLY A 139 -25.23 13.67 -3.76
CA GLY A 139 -24.96 13.25 -2.39
C GLY A 139 -24.27 11.88 -2.32
N ALA A 140 -24.63 11.10 -1.31
CA ALA A 140 -24.09 9.76 -1.12
C ALA A 140 -24.61 8.76 -2.16
N ASP A 141 -25.67 9.08 -2.90
CA ASP A 141 -26.26 8.22 -3.93
C ASP A 141 -25.60 8.39 -5.31
N PHE A 142 -24.53 9.20 -5.40
CA PHE A 142 -23.72 9.33 -6.60
C PHE A 142 -23.31 7.94 -7.14
N PRO A 143 -23.59 7.62 -8.43
CA PRO A 143 -23.44 6.27 -8.98
C PRO A 143 -22.06 5.63 -8.81
N VAL A 144 -20.98 6.41 -8.74
CA VAL A 144 -19.64 5.86 -8.49
C VAL A 144 -19.55 5.27 -7.08
N TRP A 145 -20.11 5.94 -6.08
CA TRP A 145 -20.08 5.49 -4.69
C TRP A 145 -20.95 4.27 -4.43
N THR A 146 -22.12 4.21 -5.06
CA THR A 146 -22.99 3.03 -4.97
C THR A 146 -22.38 1.86 -5.74
N PHE A 147 -21.85 2.09 -6.94
CA PHE A 147 -21.21 1.04 -7.73
C PHE A 147 -20.03 0.38 -6.99
N ILE A 148 -19.15 1.19 -6.39
CA ILE A 148 -17.99 0.67 -5.64
C ILE A 148 -18.44 -0.18 -4.44
N SER A 149 -19.41 0.29 -3.65
CA SER A 149 -19.85 -0.47 -2.47
C SER A 149 -20.58 -1.75 -2.86
N ASP A 150 -21.39 -1.71 -3.91
CA ASP A 150 -22.31 -2.80 -4.25
C ASP A 150 -21.62 -3.88 -5.10
N ASN A 151 -20.52 -3.54 -5.77
CA ASN A 151 -19.72 -4.45 -6.59
C ASN A 151 -18.32 -4.69 -6.00
N TYR A 152 -18.14 -4.48 -4.68
CA TYR A 152 -16.83 -4.54 -4.04
C TYR A 152 -16.09 -5.86 -4.29
N VAL A 153 -16.76 -7.00 -4.11
CA VAL A 153 -16.18 -8.34 -4.35
C VAL A 153 -15.77 -8.51 -5.82
N GLN A 154 -16.60 -8.02 -6.74
CA GLN A 154 -16.33 -8.10 -8.17
C GLN A 154 -15.17 -7.19 -8.57
N LEU A 155 -15.04 -6.01 -7.96
CA LEU A 155 -13.91 -5.10 -8.15
C LEU A 155 -12.60 -5.70 -7.64
N VAL A 156 -12.60 -6.36 -6.47
CA VAL A 156 -11.44 -7.11 -5.97
C VAL A 156 -11.03 -8.19 -6.97
N THR A 157 -12.01 -8.97 -7.46
CA THR A 157 -11.77 -10.07 -8.42
C THR A 157 -11.20 -9.55 -9.73
N VAL A 158 -11.78 -8.49 -10.30
CA VAL A 158 -11.34 -7.90 -11.56
C VAL A 158 -9.93 -7.32 -11.45
N ASN A 159 -9.63 -6.57 -10.39
CA ASN A 159 -8.29 -6.00 -10.20
C ASN A 159 -7.23 -7.09 -9.92
N LEU A 160 -7.63 -8.20 -9.29
CA LEU A 160 -6.78 -9.38 -9.17
C LEU A 160 -6.47 -9.99 -10.55
N LEU A 161 -7.47 -10.15 -11.41
CA LEU A 161 -7.26 -10.66 -12.77
C LEU A 161 -6.39 -9.70 -13.61
N ILE A 162 -6.59 -8.38 -13.47
CA ILE A 162 -5.77 -7.36 -14.13
C ILE A 162 -4.31 -7.45 -13.66
N SER A 163 -4.05 -7.57 -12.35
CA SER A 163 -2.68 -7.69 -11.83
C SER A 163 -1.96 -8.94 -12.34
N TYR A 164 -2.64 -10.09 -12.32
CA TYR A 164 -2.10 -11.33 -12.90
C TYR A 164 -1.83 -11.21 -14.40
N ALA A 165 -2.77 -10.67 -15.16
CA ALA A 165 -2.61 -10.48 -16.60
C ALA A 165 -1.44 -9.54 -16.92
N LEU A 166 -1.32 -8.43 -16.17
CA LEU A 166 -0.22 -7.49 -16.31
C LEU A 166 1.13 -8.14 -15.95
N ALA A 167 1.22 -8.86 -14.84
CA ALA A 167 2.44 -9.56 -14.43
C ALA A 167 2.89 -10.60 -15.49
N ILE A 168 1.96 -11.36 -16.06
CA ILE A 168 2.25 -12.31 -17.15
C ILE A 168 2.76 -11.56 -18.39
N PHE A 169 2.07 -10.49 -18.79
CA PHE A 169 2.49 -9.65 -19.92
C PHE A 169 3.90 -9.11 -19.73
N LEU A 170 4.20 -8.55 -18.55
CA LEU A 170 5.51 -8.02 -18.20
C LEU A 170 6.62 -9.09 -18.24
N TYR A 171 6.33 -10.28 -17.73
CA TYR A 171 7.26 -11.40 -17.77
C TYR A 171 7.57 -11.81 -19.21
N VAL A 172 6.55 -11.97 -20.06
CA VAL A 172 6.72 -12.32 -21.48
C VAL A 172 7.48 -11.21 -22.23
N LYS A 173 7.09 -9.94 -22.04
CA LYS A 173 7.75 -8.77 -22.65
C LYS A 173 9.22 -8.66 -22.26
N SER A 174 9.58 -9.05 -21.05
CA SER A 174 10.96 -8.96 -20.56
C SER A 174 11.97 -9.77 -21.38
N PHE A 175 11.55 -10.83 -22.06
CA PHE A 175 12.43 -11.64 -22.92
C PHE A 175 12.88 -10.90 -24.18
N SER A 176 12.21 -9.80 -24.54
CA SER A 176 12.63 -8.96 -25.65
C SER A 176 13.80 -8.02 -25.29
N VAL A 177 14.17 -7.92 -24.00
CA VAL A 177 15.21 -7.01 -23.52
C VAL A 177 16.59 -7.53 -23.94
N LYS A 178 17.31 -6.75 -24.74
CA LYS A 178 18.67 -7.08 -25.22
C LYS A 178 19.70 -6.16 -24.57
N PRO A 179 20.88 -6.64 -24.16
CA PRO A 179 21.96 -5.77 -23.68
C PRO A 179 22.35 -4.71 -24.71
N GLY A 180 22.55 -3.46 -24.27
CA GLY A 180 22.95 -2.35 -25.15
C GLY A 180 21.87 -1.89 -26.14
N ASN A 181 20.58 -2.14 -25.84
CA ASN A 181 19.49 -1.62 -26.66
C ASN A 181 19.43 -0.08 -26.60
N LYS A 182 18.93 0.53 -27.69
CA LYS A 182 18.82 2.00 -27.81
C LYS A 182 17.79 2.63 -26.86
N GLU A 183 16.90 1.82 -26.31
CA GLU A 183 15.80 2.23 -25.41
C GLU A 183 16.25 2.25 -23.93
N ASN A 184 17.53 1.96 -23.64
CA ASN A 184 18.08 1.84 -22.28
C ASN A 184 17.28 0.88 -21.37
N ARG A 185 16.65 -0.15 -21.95
CA ARG A 185 15.93 -1.18 -21.17
C ARG A 185 16.94 -2.08 -20.49
N GLU A 186 16.77 -2.31 -19.19
CA GLU A 186 17.60 -3.25 -18.44
C GLU A 186 16.76 -4.26 -17.66
N LEU A 187 17.35 -5.43 -17.43
CA LEU A 187 16.75 -6.47 -16.60
C LEU A 187 17.16 -6.26 -15.14
N ALA A 188 16.21 -6.30 -14.20
CA ALA A 188 16.46 -6.16 -12.77
C ALA A 188 17.48 -7.19 -12.26
N ALA A 189 18.31 -6.82 -11.29
CA ALA A 189 19.35 -7.70 -10.76
C ALA A 189 18.77 -8.97 -10.12
N GLY A 190 17.70 -8.80 -9.35
CA GLY A 190 16.98 -9.89 -8.68
C GLY A 190 16.10 -10.72 -9.62
N GLY A 191 15.77 -10.23 -10.82
CA GLY A 191 14.85 -10.87 -11.76
C GLY A 191 15.50 -11.81 -12.78
N GLN A 192 16.74 -12.27 -12.54
CA GLN A 192 17.48 -13.11 -13.48
C GLN A 192 17.99 -14.40 -12.82
N THR A 193 17.17 -14.99 -11.94
CA THR A 193 17.58 -16.16 -11.15
C THR A 193 17.56 -17.46 -11.93
N GLY A 194 16.77 -17.51 -13.02
CA GLY A 194 16.51 -18.73 -13.78
C GLY A 194 15.37 -19.58 -13.22
N ASN A 195 14.79 -19.19 -12.08
CA ASN A 195 13.55 -19.77 -11.57
C ASN A 195 12.35 -18.97 -12.12
N MET A 196 11.52 -19.61 -12.94
CA MET A 196 10.38 -18.96 -13.61
C MET A 196 9.42 -18.28 -12.64
N LEU A 197 9.03 -18.98 -11.56
CA LEU A 197 8.07 -18.47 -10.58
C LEU A 197 8.63 -17.24 -9.86
N TYR A 198 9.89 -17.31 -9.42
CA TYR A 198 10.53 -16.20 -8.71
C TYR A 198 10.76 -15.00 -9.63
N ASP A 199 11.25 -15.22 -10.86
CA ASP A 199 11.50 -14.15 -11.82
C ASP A 199 10.19 -13.47 -12.30
N TRP A 200 9.08 -14.21 -12.37
CA TRP A 200 7.73 -13.66 -12.60
C TRP A 200 7.21 -12.87 -11.40
N PHE A 201 7.46 -13.36 -10.19
CA PHE A 201 7.06 -12.72 -8.96
C PHE A 201 7.76 -11.37 -8.74
N ILE A 202 9.10 -11.35 -8.76
CA ILE A 202 9.91 -10.16 -8.50
C ILE A 202 9.96 -9.21 -9.70
N GLY A 203 9.70 -9.72 -10.91
CA GLY A 203 9.79 -8.97 -12.15
C GLY A 203 11.18 -9.03 -12.79
N ARG A 204 11.21 -9.29 -14.10
CA ARG A 204 12.45 -9.43 -14.89
C ARG A 204 12.96 -8.10 -15.43
N GLU A 205 12.08 -7.30 -16.04
CA GLU A 205 12.42 -5.98 -16.58
C GLU A 205 12.42 -4.96 -15.44
N LEU A 206 13.46 -4.10 -15.39
CA LEU A 206 13.56 -3.09 -14.33
C LEU A 206 12.42 -2.08 -14.48
N ASN A 207 12.41 -1.27 -15.54
CA ASN A 207 11.41 -0.22 -15.75
C ASN A 207 10.68 -0.45 -17.08
N PRO A 208 9.68 -1.34 -17.11
CA PRO A 208 9.00 -1.69 -18.34
C PRO A 208 8.15 -0.53 -18.86
N ARG A 209 8.49 -0.09 -20.08
CA ARG A 209 7.77 0.96 -20.79
C ARG A 209 6.93 0.40 -21.92
N VAL A 210 5.76 1.02 -22.14
CA VAL A 210 4.89 0.75 -23.28
C VAL A 210 4.50 2.05 -23.95
N THR A 211 4.59 2.07 -25.28
CA THR A 211 4.07 3.18 -26.09
C THR A 211 2.65 2.85 -26.53
N ILE A 212 1.68 3.53 -25.93
CA ILE A 212 0.26 3.34 -26.25
C ILE A 212 -0.12 4.34 -27.34
N PRO A 213 -0.76 3.92 -28.45
CA PRO A 213 -1.23 4.84 -29.48
C PRO A 213 -2.05 5.98 -28.87
N TRP A 214 -1.79 7.22 -29.32
CA TRP A 214 -2.46 8.46 -28.87
C TRP A 214 -2.14 8.92 -27.43
N ILE A 215 -1.72 8.02 -26.55
CA ILE A 215 -1.31 8.32 -25.16
C ILE A 215 0.20 8.58 -25.05
N GLY A 216 1.03 7.92 -25.85
CA GLY A 216 2.49 8.04 -25.77
C GLY A 216 3.14 6.99 -24.87
N GLU A 217 4.39 7.21 -24.50
CA GLU A 217 5.16 6.31 -23.63
C GLU A 217 4.71 6.42 -22.18
N VAL A 218 4.45 5.29 -21.54
CA VAL A 218 4.13 5.17 -20.13
C VAL A 218 5.13 4.23 -19.48
N ASP A 219 5.76 4.68 -18.40
CA ASP A 219 6.49 3.79 -17.49
C ASP A 219 5.49 3.07 -16.59
N LEU A 220 5.33 1.77 -16.79
CA LEU A 220 4.24 1.03 -16.14
C LEU A 220 4.42 0.93 -14.64
N LYS A 221 5.66 0.95 -14.14
CA LYS A 221 5.92 0.79 -12.71
C LYS A 221 5.55 2.08 -11.97
N GLU A 222 6.14 3.20 -12.37
CA GLU A 222 5.86 4.51 -11.77
C GLU A 222 4.37 4.88 -11.90
N TRP A 223 3.76 4.60 -13.06
CA TRP A 223 2.37 4.91 -13.30
C TRP A 223 1.42 4.07 -12.43
N CYS A 224 1.69 2.76 -12.25
CA CYS A 224 0.83 1.89 -11.44
C CYS A 224 0.89 2.22 -9.94
N GLU A 225 2.09 2.53 -9.43
CA GLU A 225 2.32 2.79 -8.00
C GLU A 225 1.46 3.96 -7.49
N LEU A 226 1.45 5.11 -8.19
CA LEU A 226 0.76 6.30 -7.69
C LEU A 226 -0.70 6.45 -8.13
N ARG A 227 -1.10 5.82 -9.24
CA ARG A 227 -2.42 6.05 -9.85
C ARG A 227 -3.40 4.93 -9.49
N PRO A 228 -3.44 3.77 -10.16
CA PRO A 228 -4.42 2.74 -9.80
C PRO A 228 -4.30 2.28 -8.34
N GLY A 229 -3.09 2.29 -7.76
CA GLY A 229 -2.87 2.00 -6.33
C GLY A 229 -3.30 3.12 -5.41
N MET A 230 -2.42 4.09 -5.17
CA MET A 230 -2.66 5.11 -4.15
C MET A 230 -3.92 5.95 -4.38
N MET A 231 -4.22 6.38 -5.62
CA MET A 231 -5.48 7.08 -5.89
C MET A 231 -6.70 6.16 -5.72
N GLY A 232 -6.59 4.89 -6.11
CA GLY A 232 -7.64 3.89 -5.88
C GLY A 232 -7.98 3.72 -4.39
N TRP A 233 -6.96 3.67 -3.53
CA TRP A 233 -7.12 3.61 -2.07
C TRP A 233 -7.92 4.79 -1.52
N ALA A 234 -7.57 6.02 -1.88
CA ALA A 234 -8.34 7.19 -1.44
C ALA A 234 -9.79 7.15 -1.95
N ILE A 235 -10.02 6.79 -3.22
CA ILE A 235 -11.38 6.70 -3.79
C ILE A 235 -12.24 5.68 -3.02
N VAL A 236 -11.69 4.51 -2.70
CA VAL A 236 -12.41 3.46 -1.94
C VAL A 236 -12.75 3.93 -0.52
N ASN A 237 -11.86 4.65 0.16
CA ASN A 237 -12.16 5.24 1.47
C ASN A 237 -13.37 6.18 1.43
N TRP A 238 -13.42 7.08 0.45
CA TRP A 238 -14.56 8.01 0.32
C TRP A 238 -15.85 7.29 -0.10
N ALA A 239 -15.77 6.21 -0.87
CA ALA A 239 -16.92 5.35 -1.14
C ALA A 239 -17.50 4.73 0.14
N TRP A 240 -16.64 4.33 1.09
CA TRP A 240 -17.06 3.83 2.40
C TRP A 240 -17.69 4.90 3.29
N CYS A 241 -17.19 6.13 3.27
CA CYS A 241 -17.87 7.28 3.91
C CYS A 241 -19.30 7.46 3.37
N ALA A 242 -19.46 7.43 2.04
CA ALA A 242 -20.77 7.52 1.41
C ALA A 242 -21.68 6.34 1.77
N LYS A 243 -21.14 5.11 1.83
CA LYS A 243 -21.88 3.92 2.27
C LYS A 243 -22.35 4.05 3.72
N GLN A 244 -21.53 4.59 4.63
CA GLN A 244 -21.94 4.81 6.02
C GLN A 244 -23.15 5.76 6.10
N TYR A 245 -23.11 6.86 5.34
CA TYR A 245 -24.24 7.79 5.27
C TYR A 245 -25.51 7.13 4.70
N ARG A 246 -25.39 6.35 3.61
CA ARG A 246 -26.54 5.62 3.05
C ARG A 246 -27.12 4.60 4.02
N THR A 247 -26.28 4.03 4.89
CA THR A 247 -26.66 2.96 5.82
C THR A 247 -27.28 3.50 7.12
N PHE A 248 -26.72 4.57 7.69
CA PHE A 248 -27.11 5.08 9.02
C PHE A 248 -27.73 6.49 8.98
N GLY A 249 -27.55 7.22 7.89
CA GLY A 249 -28.02 8.60 7.73
C GLY A 249 -27.15 9.68 8.34
N TYR A 250 -25.99 9.30 8.89
CA TYR A 250 -24.96 10.21 9.37
C TYR A 250 -23.58 9.61 9.07
N ILE A 251 -22.54 10.44 9.20
CA ILE A 251 -21.14 10.01 9.07
C ILE A 251 -20.42 10.28 10.38
N THR A 252 -19.64 9.31 10.87
CA THR A 252 -18.87 9.45 12.10
C THR A 252 -17.57 10.22 11.90
N ASP A 253 -17.12 10.88 12.97
CA ASP A 253 -15.84 11.58 12.99
C ASP A 253 -14.65 10.64 12.72
N SER A 254 -14.72 9.38 13.18
CA SER A 254 -13.70 8.35 12.97
C SER A 254 -13.39 8.08 11.49
N ILE A 255 -14.42 7.82 10.68
CA ILE A 255 -14.25 7.42 9.28
C ILE A 255 -13.81 8.61 8.43
N ILE A 256 -14.31 9.82 8.73
CA ILE A 256 -13.86 11.06 8.07
C ILE A 256 -12.39 11.32 8.42
N CYS A 257 -12.02 11.21 9.69
CA CYS A 257 -10.67 11.45 10.16
C CYS A 257 -9.67 10.52 9.46
N ILE A 258 -9.92 9.19 9.47
CA ILE A 258 -9.04 8.21 8.79
C ILE A 258 -8.98 8.49 7.30
N SER A 259 -10.12 8.68 6.63
CA SER A 259 -10.15 8.92 5.18
C SER A 259 -9.38 10.19 4.80
N ALA A 260 -9.52 11.26 5.58
CA ALA A 260 -8.80 12.51 5.37
C ALA A 260 -7.29 12.34 5.59
N ILE A 261 -6.87 11.71 6.69
CA ILE A 261 -5.44 11.50 6.99
C ILE A 261 -4.77 10.62 5.94
N GLN A 262 -5.41 9.51 5.55
CA GLN A 262 -4.89 8.63 4.50
C GLN A 262 -4.84 9.35 3.15
N THR A 263 -5.87 10.15 2.82
CA THR A 263 -5.86 10.99 1.60
C THR A 263 -4.73 12.03 1.65
N LEU A 264 -4.46 12.66 2.80
CA LEU A 264 -3.36 13.62 2.95
C LEU A 264 -1.99 12.96 2.76
N TYR A 265 -1.81 11.75 3.29
CA TYR A 265 -0.60 10.96 3.06
C TYR A 265 -0.37 10.69 1.57
N ILE A 266 -1.44 10.31 0.86
CA ILE A 266 -1.40 10.08 -0.59
C ILE A 266 -1.13 11.39 -1.36
N ILE A 267 -1.72 12.52 -0.94
CA ILE A 267 -1.45 13.82 -1.57
C ILE A 267 0.02 14.23 -1.39
N ASP A 268 0.64 13.95 -0.23
CA ASP A 268 2.07 14.21 -0.02
C ASP A 268 2.95 13.42 -1.00
N SER A 269 2.55 12.18 -1.35
CA SER A 269 3.27 11.39 -2.35
C SER A 269 3.13 11.97 -3.76
N TRP A 270 1.95 12.47 -4.14
CA TRP A 270 1.74 13.15 -5.42
C TRP A 270 2.47 14.50 -5.50
N TRP A 271 2.52 15.25 -4.41
CA TRP A 271 3.23 16.52 -4.36
C TRP A 271 4.74 16.32 -4.48
N ASN A 272 5.26 15.26 -3.87
CA ASN A 272 6.67 14.86 -3.92
C ASN A 272 6.93 13.74 -4.92
N GLU A 273 6.14 13.65 -6.01
CA GLU A 273 6.22 12.63 -7.06
C GLU A 273 7.66 12.37 -7.55
N PRO A 274 8.55 13.37 -7.76
CA PRO A 274 9.95 13.12 -8.14
C PRO A 274 10.72 12.19 -7.20
N ALA A 275 10.41 12.17 -5.91
CA ALA A 275 11.10 11.34 -4.94
C ALA A 275 10.95 9.84 -5.22
N ILE A 276 9.85 9.43 -5.88
CA ILE A 276 9.59 8.03 -6.23
C ILE A 276 10.67 7.45 -7.14
N THR A 277 11.23 8.28 -8.02
CA THR A 277 12.28 7.86 -8.98
C THR A 277 13.59 7.44 -8.30
N THR A 278 13.70 7.65 -6.99
CA THR A 278 14.86 7.28 -6.17
C THR A 278 14.59 6.11 -5.23
N THR A 279 13.37 5.57 -5.21
CA THR A 279 12.98 4.46 -4.33
C THR A 279 13.57 3.14 -4.81
N MET A 280 13.56 2.14 -3.92
CA MET A 280 14.06 0.80 -4.25
C MET A 280 13.24 0.15 -5.36
N ASP A 281 11.94 0.41 -5.34
CA ASP A 281 10.95 -0.13 -6.27
C ASP A 281 11.28 0.31 -7.70
N ILE A 282 11.60 1.60 -7.93
CA ILE A 282 12.00 2.10 -9.25
C ILE A 282 13.45 1.72 -9.62
N THR A 283 14.39 1.83 -8.68
CA THR A 283 15.84 1.79 -8.99
C THR A 283 16.43 0.38 -9.01
N THR A 284 15.84 -0.57 -8.28
CA THR A 284 16.46 -1.87 -8.00
C THR A 284 15.54 -3.04 -8.33
N ASP A 285 14.31 -2.99 -7.84
CA ASP A 285 13.37 -4.11 -7.92
C ASP A 285 12.70 -4.15 -9.30
N GLY A 286 12.39 -5.35 -9.82
CA GLY A 286 11.71 -5.48 -11.10
C GLY A 286 10.22 -5.18 -10.98
N PHE A 287 9.51 -5.04 -12.12
CA PHE A 287 8.05 -4.95 -12.10
C PHE A 287 7.42 -6.31 -12.46
N GLY A 288 6.89 -7.00 -11.45
CA GLY A 288 6.31 -8.35 -11.55
C GLY A 288 5.03 -8.52 -10.73
N MET A 289 4.67 -9.77 -10.43
CA MET A 289 3.44 -10.08 -9.66
C MET A 289 3.39 -9.34 -8.32
N MET A 290 4.52 -9.20 -7.62
CA MET A 290 4.57 -8.56 -6.31
C MET A 290 4.04 -7.11 -6.35
N LEU A 291 4.60 -6.28 -7.22
CA LEU A 291 4.25 -4.86 -7.33
C LEU A 291 2.89 -4.69 -8.01
N THR A 292 2.63 -5.41 -9.11
CA THR A 292 1.31 -5.33 -9.78
C THR A 292 0.14 -5.73 -8.86
N PHE A 293 0.33 -6.74 -7.99
CA PHE A 293 -0.65 -7.10 -6.96
C PHE A 293 -0.78 -6.00 -5.90
N ALA A 294 0.35 -5.44 -5.46
CA ALA A 294 0.36 -4.37 -4.47
C ALA A 294 -0.47 -3.18 -4.97
N ASP A 295 -0.17 -2.70 -6.17
CA ASP A 295 -0.78 -1.53 -6.79
C ASP A 295 -2.27 -1.74 -7.05
N PHE A 296 -2.66 -2.83 -7.73
CA PHE A 296 -4.07 -2.98 -8.14
C PHE A 296 -4.98 -3.54 -7.05
N VAL A 297 -4.43 -4.29 -6.08
CA VAL A 297 -5.25 -5.05 -5.11
C VAL A 297 -4.94 -4.69 -3.67
N TRP A 298 -3.67 -4.74 -3.27
CA TRP A 298 -3.32 -4.59 -1.86
C TRP A 298 -3.61 -3.18 -1.35
N GLU A 299 -3.13 -2.14 -2.04
CA GLU A 299 -3.35 -0.76 -1.60
C GLU A 299 -4.84 -0.40 -1.59
N PRO A 300 -5.62 -0.59 -2.68
CA PRO A 300 -6.99 -0.11 -2.69
C PRO A 300 -7.93 -0.86 -1.74
N PHE A 301 -7.73 -2.18 -1.58
CA PHE A 301 -8.69 -3.03 -0.87
C PHE A 301 -8.24 -3.48 0.52
N VAL A 302 -6.93 -3.54 0.80
CA VAL A 302 -6.41 -3.93 2.13
C VAL A 302 -6.14 -2.70 2.99
N TYR A 303 -5.64 -1.59 2.43
CA TYR A 303 -5.41 -0.37 3.23
C TYR A 303 -6.70 0.39 3.55
N SER A 304 -7.82 0.03 2.92
CA SER A 304 -9.16 0.56 3.21
C SER A 304 -9.97 -0.31 4.18
N LEU A 305 -9.39 -1.35 4.80
CA LEU A 305 -10.12 -2.24 5.71
C LEU A 305 -10.73 -1.49 6.91
N GLN A 306 -10.08 -0.43 7.39
CA GLN A 306 -10.56 0.34 8.54
C GLN A 306 -11.78 1.18 8.19
N THR A 307 -11.76 1.85 7.02
CA THR A 307 -12.91 2.63 6.54
C THR A 307 -14.07 1.70 6.17
N ARG A 308 -13.79 0.53 5.60
CA ARG A 308 -14.79 -0.53 5.35
C ARG A 308 -15.42 -1.03 6.65
N TYR A 309 -14.62 -1.32 7.68
CA TYR A 309 -15.13 -1.72 8.99
C TYR A 309 -16.05 -0.64 9.58
N LEU A 310 -15.61 0.62 9.57
CA LEU A 310 -16.37 1.74 10.12
C LEU A 310 -17.64 2.05 9.33
N ALA A 311 -17.66 1.77 8.03
CA ALA A 311 -18.86 1.95 7.21
C ALA A 311 -20.05 1.07 7.65
N HIS A 312 -19.77 -0.03 8.35
CA HIS A 312 -20.76 -0.96 8.87
C HIS A 312 -20.88 -0.94 10.40
N HIS A 313 -19.85 -0.51 11.12
CA HIS A 313 -19.89 -0.29 12.56
C HIS A 313 -19.44 1.14 12.89
N PRO A 314 -20.38 2.11 12.92
CA PRO A 314 -20.05 3.53 13.09
C PRO A 314 -19.58 3.79 14.53
N VAL A 315 -18.36 4.30 14.67
CA VAL A 315 -17.76 4.66 15.96
C VAL A 315 -17.60 6.16 16.06
N THR A 316 -18.22 6.81 17.05
CA THR A 316 -17.99 8.23 17.33
C THR A 316 -16.91 8.38 18.40
N LEU A 317 -15.82 9.08 18.08
CA LEU A 317 -14.67 9.25 18.96
C LEU A 317 -14.85 10.43 19.92
N GLY A 318 -15.46 11.51 19.45
CA GLY A 318 -15.54 12.77 20.16
C GLY A 318 -14.20 13.52 20.17
N PRO A 319 -14.20 14.80 20.60
CA PRO A 319 -13.07 15.71 20.44
C PRO A 319 -11.80 15.25 21.16
N VAL A 320 -11.93 14.62 22.34
CA VAL A 320 -10.77 14.18 23.13
C VAL A 320 -10.01 13.05 22.43
N LYS A 321 -10.72 12.00 21.99
CA LYS A 321 -10.08 10.85 21.32
C LYS A 321 -9.53 11.26 19.95
N LEU A 322 -10.21 12.15 19.22
CA LEU A 322 -9.67 12.75 18.00
C LEU A 322 -8.39 13.53 18.27
N ALA A 323 -8.36 14.38 19.30
CA ALA A 323 -7.16 15.13 19.66
C ALA A 323 -5.99 14.20 20.02
N MET A 324 -6.25 13.10 20.75
CA MET A 324 -5.24 12.07 21.03
C MET A 324 -4.71 11.41 19.76
N MET A 325 -5.59 11.11 18.79
CA MET A 325 -5.16 10.56 17.51
C MET A 325 -4.28 11.54 16.72
N PHE A 326 -4.71 12.80 16.61
CA PHE A 326 -3.90 13.83 15.93
C PHE A 326 -2.56 14.04 16.63
N ALA A 327 -2.52 14.01 17.96
CA ALA A 327 -1.27 14.05 18.71
C ALA A 327 -0.37 12.85 18.36
N LEU A 328 -0.91 11.63 18.29
CA LEU A 328 -0.14 10.44 17.96
C LEU A 328 0.42 10.49 16.52
N ILE A 329 -0.38 10.92 15.55
CA ILE A 329 0.07 11.16 14.16
C ILE A 329 1.17 12.22 14.16
N GLY A 330 0.94 13.35 14.84
CA GLY A 330 1.88 14.46 14.91
C GLY A 330 3.22 14.04 15.50
N ILE A 331 3.22 13.21 16.55
CA ILE A 331 4.44 12.65 17.14
C ILE A 331 5.16 11.74 16.13
N GLY A 332 4.45 10.79 15.51
CA GLY A 332 5.03 9.88 14.52
C GLY A 332 5.64 10.64 13.33
N PHE A 333 4.88 11.58 12.76
CA PHE A 333 5.30 12.43 11.67
C PHE A 333 6.49 13.32 12.06
N TYR A 334 6.48 13.91 13.26
CA TYR A 334 7.60 14.72 13.75
C TYR A 334 8.87 13.88 13.84
N ILE A 335 8.83 12.69 14.43
CA ILE A 335 10.00 11.80 14.51
C ILE A 335 10.48 11.44 13.10
N PHE A 336 9.58 11.03 12.21
CA PHE A 336 9.92 10.65 10.84
C PHE A 336 10.56 11.81 10.06
N ARG A 337 9.92 12.97 10.04
CA ARG A 337 10.36 14.13 9.26
C ARG A 337 11.61 14.75 9.86
N SER A 338 11.69 14.93 11.18
CA SER A 338 12.85 15.52 11.84
C SER A 338 14.11 14.65 11.70
N ALA A 339 13.99 13.32 11.80
CA ALA A 339 15.11 12.41 11.56
C ALA A 339 15.62 12.48 10.11
N ASN A 340 14.71 12.50 9.14
CA ASN A 340 15.08 12.62 7.73
C ASN A 340 15.68 14.00 7.39
N SER A 341 15.11 15.09 7.91
CA SER A 341 15.66 16.44 7.75
C SER A 341 17.05 16.55 8.37
N GLN A 342 17.26 15.99 9.58
CA GLN A 342 18.59 15.96 10.21
C GLN A 342 19.62 15.28 9.31
N LYS A 343 19.28 14.12 8.73
CA LYS A 343 20.15 13.42 7.77
C LYS A 343 20.41 14.25 6.51
N ASN A 344 19.37 14.88 5.96
CA ASN A 344 19.48 15.64 4.72
C ASN A 344 20.32 16.90 4.89
N THR A 345 20.06 17.69 5.93
CA THR A 345 20.84 18.88 6.27
C THR A 345 22.30 18.51 6.53
N PHE A 346 22.56 17.47 7.33
CA PHE A 346 23.94 17.02 7.59
C PHE A 346 24.68 16.59 6.32
N ARG A 347 23.99 15.94 5.36
CA ARG A 347 24.61 15.52 4.09
C ARG A 347 24.84 16.69 3.13
N THR A 348 24.06 17.76 3.22
CA THR A 348 24.10 18.90 2.29
C THR A 348 24.99 20.02 2.82
N ASN A 349 24.82 20.38 4.09
CA ASN A 349 25.60 21.40 4.79
C ASN A 349 25.94 20.92 6.21
N PRO A 350 27.06 20.19 6.39
CA PRO A 350 27.49 19.70 7.70
C PRO A 350 27.77 20.80 8.72
N ASN A 351 28.02 22.04 8.27
CA ASN A 351 28.34 23.19 9.12
C ASN A 351 27.10 23.98 9.54
N ASP A 352 25.91 23.56 9.12
CA ASP A 352 24.66 24.20 9.55
C ASP A 352 24.52 24.11 11.08
N PRO A 353 24.20 25.21 11.78
CA PRO A 353 24.11 25.22 13.25
C PRO A 353 23.19 24.12 13.82
N SER A 354 22.15 23.72 13.09
CA SER A 354 21.21 22.68 13.51
C SER A 354 21.80 21.27 13.54
N VAL A 355 22.93 21.02 12.86
CA VAL A 355 23.54 19.68 12.75
C VAL A 355 25.05 19.66 13.00
N ALA A 356 25.71 20.82 13.13
CA ALA A 356 27.16 20.92 13.33
C ALA A 356 27.64 20.23 14.63
N HIS A 357 26.76 20.10 15.62
CA HIS A 357 27.03 19.42 16.88
C HIS A 357 26.93 17.88 16.78
N LEU A 358 26.50 17.33 15.64
CA LEU A 358 26.33 15.89 15.47
C LEU A 358 27.68 15.17 15.32
N THR A 359 27.83 14.06 16.04
CA THR A 359 28.99 13.18 15.91
C THR A 359 28.76 12.20 14.77
N TYR A 360 29.84 11.77 14.12
CA TYR A 360 29.77 10.83 13.01
C TYR A 360 31.02 9.95 12.90
N ILE A 361 30.87 8.84 12.18
CA ILE A 361 31.97 8.00 11.72
C ILE A 361 32.21 8.33 10.25
N GLU A 362 33.43 8.74 9.92
CA GLU A 362 33.87 8.85 8.53
C GLU A 362 34.24 7.45 8.00
N THR A 363 33.58 7.06 6.92
CA THR A 363 33.77 5.75 6.28
C THR A 363 34.90 5.81 5.26
N LYS A 364 35.53 4.67 4.98
CA LYS A 364 36.57 4.55 3.94
C LYS A 364 36.10 4.94 2.54
N THR A 365 34.79 4.91 2.29
CA THR A 365 34.18 5.35 1.04
C THR A 365 33.96 6.87 0.96
N GLY A 366 34.41 7.64 1.96
CA GLY A 366 34.27 9.10 2.04
C GLY A 366 32.90 9.59 2.51
N SER A 367 31.96 8.68 2.79
CA SER A 367 30.66 8.98 3.38
C SER A 367 30.72 9.10 4.89
N ARG A 368 29.76 9.80 5.49
CA ARG A 368 29.67 10.03 6.94
C ARG A 368 28.41 9.36 7.52
N LEU A 369 28.58 8.59 8.59
CA LEU A 369 27.50 7.92 9.32
C LEU A 369 27.25 8.65 10.65
N ILE A 370 26.08 9.24 10.83
CA ILE A 370 25.74 10.04 12.02
C ILE A 370 25.52 9.12 13.23
N THR A 371 26.19 9.40 14.35
CA THR A 371 26.17 8.59 15.58
C THR A 371 25.51 9.27 16.78
N SER A 372 25.00 10.50 16.64
CA SER A 372 24.24 11.21 17.69
C SER A 372 22.91 11.75 17.15
N GLY A 373 22.13 12.42 18.01
CA GLY A 373 20.78 12.88 17.66
C GLY A 373 19.83 11.71 17.39
N TRP A 374 18.98 11.84 16.38
CA TRP A 374 18.01 10.81 15.99
C TRP A 374 18.71 9.51 15.58
N TRP A 375 19.74 9.63 14.74
CA TRP A 375 20.51 8.51 14.21
C TRP A 375 21.49 7.90 15.22
N GLY A 376 21.68 8.54 16.38
CA GLY A 376 22.36 7.95 17.54
C GLY A 376 21.44 7.15 18.46
N MET A 377 20.13 7.42 18.41
CA MET A 377 19.13 6.75 19.25
C MET A 377 18.83 5.33 18.73
N SER A 378 18.58 5.21 17.42
CA SER A 378 18.50 3.94 16.69
C SER A 378 18.86 4.17 15.22
N ARG A 379 19.29 3.11 14.54
CA ARG A 379 19.73 3.19 13.14
C ARG A 379 18.60 3.58 12.18
N HIS A 380 17.36 3.30 12.55
CA HIS A 380 16.14 3.56 11.79
C HIS A 380 15.03 4.16 12.65
N ILE A 381 15.34 5.21 13.40
CA ILE A 381 14.34 5.92 14.20
C ILE A 381 13.23 6.55 13.35
N ASN A 382 13.53 6.87 12.09
CA ASN A 382 12.53 7.28 11.11
C ASN A 382 11.47 6.19 10.90
N TYR A 383 11.85 4.91 10.85
CA TYR A 383 10.90 3.80 10.74
C TYR A 383 10.06 3.65 12.00
N PHE A 384 10.60 3.99 13.17
CA PHE A 384 9.80 4.02 14.40
C PHE A 384 8.73 5.12 14.35
N GLY A 385 9.09 6.32 13.88
CA GLY A 385 8.13 7.41 13.64
C GLY A 385 7.05 7.01 12.63
N ASP A 386 7.45 6.35 11.53
CA ASP A 386 6.55 5.83 10.50
C ASP A 386 5.59 4.75 11.06
N TRP A 387 6.10 3.88 11.93
CA TRP A 387 5.27 2.88 12.58
C TRP A 387 4.27 3.52 13.54
N ILE A 388 4.67 4.53 14.33
CA ILE A 388 3.76 5.27 15.23
C ILE A 388 2.61 5.91 14.45
N GLN A 389 2.88 6.57 13.32
CA GLN A 389 1.84 7.22 12.52
C GLN A 389 0.87 6.21 11.86
N SER A 390 1.22 4.91 11.77
CA SER A 390 0.31 3.88 11.26
C SER A 390 -0.80 3.49 12.25
N TRP A 391 -0.58 3.65 13.56
CA TRP A 391 -1.54 3.25 14.60
C TRP A 391 -2.87 4.01 14.53
N PRO A 392 -2.87 5.34 14.37
CA PRO A 392 -4.07 6.15 14.16
C PRO A 392 -4.97 5.69 13.00
N TYR A 393 -4.46 4.93 12.04
CA TYR A 393 -5.31 4.37 10.98
C TYR A 393 -6.25 3.29 11.53
N CYS A 394 -5.78 2.52 12.52
CA CYS A 394 -6.50 1.36 13.07
C CYS A 394 -7.24 1.66 14.37
N LEU A 395 -6.68 2.52 15.24
CA LEU A 395 -7.23 2.85 16.56
C LEU A 395 -8.73 3.25 16.57
N PRO A 396 -9.27 3.95 15.56
CA PRO A 396 -10.70 4.31 15.54
C PRO A 396 -11.65 3.13 15.47
N THR A 397 -11.17 1.96 15.05
CA THR A 397 -11.96 0.72 15.02
C THR A 397 -12.17 0.13 16.43
N GLY A 398 -11.39 0.58 17.42
CA GLY A 398 -11.49 0.19 18.82
C GLY A 398 -11.30 -1.31 19.03
N LEU A 399 -12.09 -1.90 19.94
CA LEU A 399 -12.19 -3.35 20.07
C LEU A 399 -13.03 -3.90 18.92
N ALA A 400 -12.41 -3.97 17.73
CA ALA A 400 -13.08 -4.27 16.48
C ALA A 400 -13.82 -5.61 16.53
N GLY A 401 -15.06 -5.61 16.07
CA GLY A 401 -15.99 -6.72 16.17
C GLY A 401 -17.43 -6.26 16.10
N TYR A 402 -18.22 -6.77 15.14
CA TYR A 402 -19.66 -6.52 15.08
C TYR A 402 -20.44 -7.68 14.46
N GLN A 403 -21.73 -7.71 14.76
CA GLN A 403 -22.74 -8.61 14.21
C GLN A 403 -23.92 -7.78 13.71
N ILE A 404 -24.51 -8.22 12.60
CA ILE A 404 -25.70 -7.61 12.02
C ILE A 404 -26.89 -8.52 12.32
N LEU A 405 -27.87 -7.98 13.02
CA LEU A 405 -29.10 -8.65 13.42
C LEU A 405 -30.23 -8.30 12.47
N SER A 406 -31.16 -9.24 12.29
CA SER A 406 -32.34 -9.05 11.45
C SER A 406 -33.25 -7.95 12.00
N ALA A 407 -33.94 -7.26 11.09
CA ALA A 407 -34.90 -6.22 11.46
C ALA A 407 -35.96 -6.73 12.44
N GLY A 408 -36.32 -5.91 13.43
CA GLY A 408 -37.27 -6.27 14.49
C GLY A 408 -36.64 -6.99 15.70
N THR A 409 -35.37 -7.38 15.65
CA THR A 409 -34.63 -7.78 16.86
C THR A 409 -34.44 -6.54 17.74
N ILE A 410 -34.67 -6.60 19.05
CA ILE A 410 -34.46 -5.47 19.96
C ILE A 410 -33.31 -5.81 20.90
N VAL A 411 -32.18 -5.13 20.75
CA VAL A 411 -31.03 -5.25 21.65
C VAL A 411 -30.63 -3.87 22.16
N ASP A 412 -30.49 -3.74 23.48
CA ASP A 412 -30.06 -2.48 24.09
C ASP A 412 -28.65 -2.10 23.62
N GLY A 413 -28.49 -0.84 23.21
CA GLY A 413 -27.23 -0.31 22.69
C GLY A 413 -26.91 -0.68 21.23
N ALA A 414 -27.87 -1.29 20.51
CA ALA A 414 -27.73 -1.54 19.08
C ALA A 414 -27.86 -0.27 18.24
N ILE A 415 -27.09 -0.20 17.16
CA ILE A 415 -27.15 0.88 16.18
C ILE A 415 -28.09 0.44 15.06
N VAL A 416 -29.18 1.19 14.85
CA VAL A 416 -30.20 0.87 13.85
C VAL A 416 -29.77 1.36 12.47
N MET A 417 -29.76 0.46 11.48
CA MET A 417 -29.56 0.76 10.07
C MET A 417 -30.87 1.27 9.45
N ARG A 418 -30.80 2.02 8.36
CA ARG A 418 -31.98 2.57 7.67
C ARG A 418 -32.93 1.49 7.12
N ASP A 419 -32.44 0.29 6.87
CA ASP A 419 -33.25 -0.87 6.45
C ASP A 419 -33.89 -1.62 7.64
N GLY A 420 -33.73 -1.11 8.86
CA GLY A 420 -34.28 -1.68 10.09
C GLY A 420 -33.41 -2.75 10.75
N ARG A 421 -32.34 -3.22 10.10
CA ARG A 421 -31.36 -4.13 10.72
C ARG A 421 -30.60 -3.42 11.84
N GLN A 422 -29.99 -4.20 12.72
CA GLN A 422 -29.29 -3.68 13.89
C GLN A 422 -27.83 -4.15 13.92
N VAL A 423 -26.92 -3.23 14.24
CA VAL A 423 -25.50 -3.53 14.41
C VAL A 423 -25.15 -3.48 15.88
N VAL A 424 -24.58 -4.57 16.38
CA VAL A 424 -24.09 -4.70 17.76
C VAL A 424 -22.70 -5.31 17.78
N GLN A 425 -21.90 -5.03 18.81
CA GLN A 425 -20.62 -5.73 18.94
C GLN A 425 -20.79 -7.20 19.33
N GLY A 426 -21.75 -7.49 20.22
CA GLY A 426 -22.09 -8.85 20.66
C GLY A 426 -20.88 -9.68 21.05
N GLU A 427 -20.91 -10.96 20.67
CA GLU A 427 -19.79 -11.90 20.87
C GLU A 427 -18.60 -11.59 19.97
N ALA A 428 -18.79 -10.83 18.88
CA ALA A 428 -17.74 -10.49 17.94
C ALA A 428 -16.74 -9.47 18.50
N LYS A 429 -17.06 -8.77 19.60
CA LYS A 429 -16.22 -7.73 20.19
C LYS A 429 -14.76 -8.18 20.39
N GLY A 430 -13.83 -7.51 19.72
CA GLY A 430 -12.40 -7.80 19.78
C GLY A 430 -11.92 -8.89 18.80
N TRP A 431 -12.81 -9.69 18.22
CA TRP A 431 -12.44 -10.76 17.29
C TRP A 431 -12.05 -10.26 15.91
N ALA A 432 -12.44 -9.03 15.52
CA ALA A 432 -12.01 -8.42 14.27
C ALA A 432 -10.72 -7.59 14.40
N ILE A 433 -10.08 -7.55 15.58
CA ILE A 433 -8.78 -6.87 15.76
C ILE A 433 -7.74 -7.36 14.72
N PRO A 434 -7.57 -8.67 14.43
CA PRO A 434 -6.62 -9.12 13.41
C PRO A 434 -6.90 -8.58 12.01
N ILE A 435 -8.15 -8.21 11.69
CA ILE A 435 -8.55 -7.63 10.40
C ILE A 435 -8.35 -6.11 10.43
N ALA A 436 -8.92 -5.43 11.43
CA ALA A 436 -8.89 -3.97 11.52
C ALA A 436 -7.49 -3.40 11.80
N TYR A 437 -6.67 -4.13 12.57
CA TYR A 437 -5.29 -3.78 12.90
C TYR A 437 -4.27 -4.48 12.00
N PHE A 438 -4.72 -5.18 10.96
CA PHE A 438 -3.84 -5.88 10.02
C PHE A 438 -2.78 -4.94 9.45
N TYR A 439 -3.16 -3.71 9.09
CA TYR A 439 -2.24 -2.71 8.53
C TYR A 439 -1.03 -2.46 9.44
N VAL A 440 -1.23 -2.22 10.74
CA VAL A 440 -0.13 -1.92 11.68
C VAL A 440 0.82 -3.12 11.84
N ILE A 441 0.28 -4.34 11.83
CA ILE A 441 1.06 -5.57 11.94
C ILE A 441 1.84 -5.81 10.64
N TYR A 442 1.16 -5.74 9.50
CA TYR A 442 1.77 -5.84 8.17
C TYR A 442 2.88 -4.81 8.00
N PHE A 443 2.63 -3.55 8.37
CA PHE A 443 3.58 -2.47 8.25
C PHE A 443 4.80 -2.68 9.17
N ALA A 444 4.61 -3.20 10.38
CA ALA A 444 5.73 -3.61 11.24
C ALA A 444 6.61 -4.68 10.56
N VAL A 445 6.00 -5.72 9.98
CA VAL A 445 6.73 -6.77 9.26
C VAL A 445 7.48 -6.21 8.05
N LEU A 446 6.84 -5.32 7.29
CA LEU A 446 7.45 -4.62 6.16
C LEU A 446 8.66 -3.79 6.60
N LEU A 447 8.54 -2.99 7.66
CA LEU A 447 9.62 -2.17 8.20
C LEU A 447 10.79 -3.02 8.72
N LEU A 448 10.50 -4.14 9.40
CA LEU A 448 11.52 -5.09 9.85
C LEU A 448 12.26 -5.74 8.67
N HIS A 449 11.54 -6.14 7.62
CA HIS A 449 12.15 -6.69 6.41
C HIS A 449 13.00 -5.63 5.69
N ARG A 450 12.49 -4.41 5.57
CA ARG A 450 13.17 -3.27 4.93
C ARG A 450 14.43 -2.88 5.68
N GLU A 451 14.39 -2.83 7.00
CA GLU A 451 15.56 -2.56 7.85
C GLU A 451 16.65 -3.61 7.63
N ARG A 452 16.30 -4.90 7.60
CA ARG A 452 17.29 -5.97 7.37
C ARG A 452 17.95 -5.86 6.00
N ARG A 453 17.18 -5.58 4.94
CA ARG A 453 17.72 -5.33 3.60
C ARG A 453 18.68 -4.13 3.60
N ASP A 454 18.33 -3.06 4.30
CA ASP A 454 19.18 -1.86 4.36
C ASP A 454 20.45 -2.10 5.20
N ASP A 455 20.37 -2.84 6.31
CA ASP A 455 21.52 -3.25 7.12
C ASP A 455 22.51 -4.10 6.31
N GLU A 456 22.01 -5.05 5.52
CA GLU A 456 22.83 -5.87 4.62
C GLU A 456 23.49 -5.03 3.51
N LYS A 457 22.74 -4.11 2.90
CA LYS A 457 23.26 -3.19 1.87
C LYS A 457 24.34 -2.28 2.47
N CYS A 458 24.12 -1.72 3.65
CA CYS A 458 25.10 -0.87 4.33
C CYS A 458 26.33 -1.66 4.79
N HIS A 459 26.18 -2.91 5.24
CA HIS A 459 27.32 -3.78 5.56
C HIS A 459 28.15 -4.12 4.32
N LYS A 460 27.50 -4.50 3.21
CA LYS A 460 28.17 -4.75 1.92
C LYS A 460 28.94 -3.51 1.42
N LYS A 461 28.41 -2.31 1.68
CA LYS A 461 29.00 -1.03 1.21
C LYS A 461 30.13 -0.52 2.12
N TYR A 462 29.91 -0.48 3.43
CA TYR A 462 30.83 0.18 4.38
C TYR A 462 31.68 -0.80 5.20
N GLY A 463 31.39 -2.10 5.16
CA GLY A 463 32.18 -3.16 5.81
C GLY A 463 32.43 -2.90 7.30
N LYS A 464 33.71 -2.81 7.69
CA LYS A 464 34.14 -2.61 9.08
C LYS A 464 33.62 -1.30 9.70
N ASP A 465 33.41 -0.25 8.89
CA ASP A 465 32.89 1.00 9.41
C ASP A 465 31.40 0.85 9.80
N TRP A 466 30.65 0.01 9.08
CA TRP A 466 29.30 -0.37 9.48
C TRP A 466 29.28 -1.21 10.75
N GLU A 467 30.22 -2.15 10.90
CA GLU A 467 30.36 -2.92 12.14
C GLU A 467 30.60 -2.02 13.35
N LYS A 468 31.49 -1.04 13.23
CA LYS A 468 31.71 -0.02 14.25
C LYS A 468 30.44 0.78 14.52
N TYR A 469 29.75 1.21 13.45
CA TYR A 469 28.49 1.93 13.58
C TYR A 469 27.42 1.14 14.35
N ARG A 470 27.27 -0.16 14.07
CA ARG A 470 26.34 -1.06 14.81
C ARG A 470 26.71 -1.23 16.28
N GLN A 471 28.00 -1.16 16.63
CA GLN A 471 28.44 -1.21 18.03
C GLN A 471 28.12 0.08 18.78
N THR A 472 28.22 1.23 18.09
CA THR A 472 27.87 2.55 18.63
C THR A 472 26.35 2.73 18.75
N VAL A 473 25.61 2.45 17.67
CA VAL A 473 24.15 2.59 17.60
C VAL A 473 23.54 1.19 17.53
N ARG A 474 23.31 0.62 18.72
CA ARG A 474 22.93 -0.79 18.88
C ARG A 474 21.53 -1.09 18.33
N TYR A 475 20.57 -0.23 18.66
CA TYR A 475 19.16 -0.42 18.33
C TYR A 475 18.90 -0.20 16.84
N ARG A 476 18.06 -1.06 16.26
CA ARG A 476 17.67 -1.01 14.85
C ARG A 476 16.56 0.00 14.63
N ILE A 477 15.39 -0.21 15.25
CA ILE A 477 14.20 0.62 15.06
C ILE A 477 13.77 1.23 16.38
N ILE A 478 13.50 0.40 17.39
CA ILE A 478 12.90 0.83 18.66
C ILE A 478 14.00 0.97 19.71
N PRO A 479 14.33 2.21 20.13
CA PRO A 479 15.37 2.42 21.12
C PRO A 479 15.08 1.66 22.42
N GLY A 480 16.06 0.94 22.94
CA GLY A 480 15.93 0.15 24.16
C GLY A 480 15.30 -1.24 24.00
N ILE A 481 14.75 -1.57 22.81
CA ILE A 481 14.01 -2.82 22.60
C ILE A 481 14.57 -3.65 21.42
N TYR A 482 14.67 -3.05 20.23
CA TYR A 482 15.09 -3.73 18.99
C TYR A 482 15.95 -2.80 18.13
#